data_AF-A0A2S5LTP9-F1
#
_entry.id   AF-A0A2S5LTP9-F1
#
_cell.length_a   1.000
_cell.length_b   1.000
_cell.length_c   1.000
_cell.angle_alpha   90.00
_cell.angle_beta   90.00
_cell.angle_gamma   90.00
#
_symmetry.space_group_name_H-M   'P 1'
#
loop_
_entity.id
_entity.type
_entity.pdbx_description
1 polymer ?
#
loop_
_entity_poly.entity_id
_entity_poly.type
_entity_poly.pdbx_seq_one_letter_code
_entity_poly.pdbx_strand_id
1 'polypeptide(L)' 'AATAAYSENVSVIDRIADKNIIHKNKASRHKSRLNAAIKAMA' A
#
# COMPACT_ATOMS: atom_id res chain seq x y z
N ALA A 1 11.50 0.81 -11.04
CA ALA A 1 10.64 -0.39 -10.94
C ALA A 1 9.79 -0.40 -9.67
N ALA A 2 10.40 -0.30 -8.47
CA ALA A 2 9.67 -0.37 -7.19
C ALA A 2 8.58 0.71 -7.00
N THR A 3 8.80 1.93 -7.49
CA THR A 3 7.83 3.04 -7.43
C THR A 3 6.58 2.81 -8.28
N ALA A 4 6.75 2.25 -9.49
CA ALA A 4 5.65 1.92 -10.39
C ALA A 4 4.80 0.77 -9.81
N ALA A 5 5.45 -0.29 -9.32
CA ALA A 5 4.77 -1.40 -8.65
C ALA A 5 4.02 -0.94 -7.39
N TYR A 6 4.57 0.00 -6.63
CA TYR A 6 3.87 0.59 -5.48
C TYR A 6 2.57 1.29 -5.87
N SER A 7 2.61 2.15 -6.90
CA SER A 7 1.42 2.88 -7.37
C SER A 7 0.28 1.94 -7.77
N GLU A 8 0.61 0.86 -8.47
CA GLU A 8 -0.37 -0.16 -8.87
C GLU A 8 -0.98 -0.88 -7.65
N ASN A 9 -0.13 -1.31 -6.71
CA ASN A 9 -0.54 -2.02 -5.50
C ASN A 9 -1.38 -1.16 -4.54
N VAL A 10 -1.14 0.15 -4.46
CA VAL A 10 -1.94 1.07 -3.62
C VAL A 10 -3.42 0.99 -4.00
N SER A 11 -3.74 1.03 -5.30
CA SER A 11 -5.12 0.97 -5.79
C SER A 11 -5.82 -0.35 -5.48
N VAL A 12 -5.06 -1.45 -5.42
CA VAL A 12 -5.57 -2.79 -5.11
C VAL A 12 -5.85 -2.91 -3.61
N ILE A 13 -4.93 -2.45 -2.77
CA ILE A 13 -5.07 -2.47 -1.31
C ILE A 13 -6.31 -1.68 -0.88
N ASP A 14 -6.57 -0.53 -1.51
CA ASP A 14 -7.74 0.28 -1.19
C ASP A 14 -9.05 -0.40 -1.61
N ARG A 15 -9.10 -1.04 -2.78
CA ARG A 15 -10.26 -1.87 -3.17
C ARG A 15 -10.53 -3.02 -2.20
N ILE A 16 -9.49 -3.63 -1.63
CA ILE A 16 -9.65 -4.71 -0.63
C ILE A 16 -10.20 -4.14 0.69
N ALA A 17 -9.76 -2.93 1.08
CA ALA A 17 -10.24 -2.26 2.27
C ALA A 17 -11.71 -1.80 2.14
N ASP A 18 -12.10 -1.29 0.96
CA ASP A 18 -13.48 -0.85 0.70
C ASP A 18 -14.48 -2.01 0.70
N LYS A 19 -14.02 -3.22 0.34
CA LYS A 19 -14.81 -4.45 0.47
C LYS A 19 -14.90 -4.98 1.91
N ASN A 20 -14.41 -4.22 2.91
CA ASN A 20 -14.33 -4.62 4.32
C ASN A 20 -13.59 -5.94 4.59
N ILE A 21 -12.76 -6.42 3.65
CA ILE A 21 -11.94 -7.63 3.84
C ILE A 21 -10.80 -7.33 4.83
N ILE A 22 -10.26 -6.12 4.78
CA ILE A 22 -9.30 -5.59 5.74
C ILE A 22 -9.78 -4.26 6.28
N HIS A 23 -9.47 -3.97 7.55
CA HIS A 23 -9.77 -2.67 8.13
C HIS A 23 -8.93 -1.56 7.45
N LYS A 24 -9.54 -0.37 7.26
CA LYS A 24 -8.90 0.81 6.63
C LYS A 24 -7.56 1.19 7.27
N ASN A 25 -7.46 1.14 8.60
CA ASN A 25 -6.21 1.35 9.33
C ASN A 25 -5.12 0.30 9.00
N LYS A 26 -5.50 -0.95 8.72
CA LYS A 26 -4.55 -2.00 8.33
C LYS A 26 -4.02 -1.73 6.92
N ALA A 27 -4.90 -1.36 5.98
CA ALA A 27 -4.52 -0.93 4.64
C ALA A 27 -3.56 0.27 4.67
N SER A 28 -3.89 1.31 5.46
CA SER A 28 -3.04 2.49 5.65
C SER A 28 -1.66 2.13 6.20
N ARG A 29 -1.58 1.23 7.19
CA ARG A 29 -0.30 0.73 7.71
C ARG A 29 0.55 0.04 6.64
N HIS A 30 -0.06 -0.82 5.81
CA HIS A 30 0.67 -1.48 4.72
C HIS A 30 1.23 -0.47 3.72
N LYS A 31 0.43 0.52 3.32
CA LYS A 31 0.87 1.60 2.42
C LYS A 31 2.04 2.40 2.99
N SER A 32 1.92 2.85 4.23
CA SER A 32 2.98 3.62 4.91
C SER A 32 4.30 2.85 5.00
N ARG A 33 4.25 1.56 5.40
CA ARG A 33 5.44 0.71 5.51
C ARG A 33 6.13 0.49 4.16
N LEU A 34 5.36 0.23 3.11
CA LEU A 34 5.92 0.00 1.77
C LEU A 34 6.59 1.27 1.23
N ASN A 35 5.96 2.43 1.44
CA ASN A 35 6.55 3.72 1.10
C ASN A 35 7.86 3.99 1.84
N ALA A 36 7.91 3.68 3.14
CA ALA A 36 9.14 3.82 3.94
C ALA A 36 10.26 2.92 3.43
N ALA A 37 9.95 1.67 3.09
CA ALA A 37 10.93 0.73 2.52
C ALA A 37 11.47 1.20 1.16
N ILE A 38 10.60 1.73 0.29
CA ILE A 38 11.01 2.27 -1.02
C ILE A 38 11.91 3.48 -0.85
N LYS A 39 11.59 4.38 0.09
CA LYS A 39 12.44 5.53 0.41
C LYS A 39 13.79 5.13 0.99
N ALA A 40 13.86 4.06 1.76
CA ALA A 40 15.12 3.56 2.33
C ALA A 40 16.01 2.84 1.31
N MET A 41 15.45 2.40 0.18
CA MET A 41 16.18 1.79 -0.94
C MET A 41 16.64 2.80 -2.01
N ALA A 42 16.20 4.06 -1.89
CA ALA A 42 16.54 5.16 -2.79
C ALA A 42 17.63 6.03 -2.16
#